data_AF-A0A8X6VDQ7-F1
#
_entry.id   AF-A0A8X6VDQ7-F1
#
_cell.length_a   1.000
_cell.length_b   1.000
_cell.length_c   1.000
_cell.angle_alpha   90.00
_cell.angle_beta   90.00
_cell.angle_gamma   90.00
#
_symmetry.space_group_name_H-M   'P 1'
#
loop_
_entity.id
_entity.type
_entity.pdbx_description
1 polymer ?
#
loop_
_entity_poly.entity_id
_entity_poly.type
_entity_poly.pdbx_seq_one_letter_code
_entity_poly.pdbx_strand_id
1 'polypeptide(L)'
;MNFRNTEGQVARWIQRLNEYYFDIRYRKGSSHGNADALSRRPCPENCRHCSRVETKYDYAIRQITTSTATPPDPWSDEKVREDQMADPDIKPLIEFMESSSNKPSWQDFSAYSPTTKQYWALWNSLHLRNGVLYRKFESEDGKTFRWQLVLPQSRIPEVLKELHGSPTGGHFGVMKTLHRVRERFCWGKVRADVEQWCKSCDACSARKGPKICSRGSCIATMLEHPSNARFRYPGTSAKDCVW
;
A
#
# COMPACT_ATOMS: atom_id res chain seq x y z
N MET A 1 17.02 -20.39 -6.79
CA MET A 1 16.04 -20.14 -5.71
C MET A 1 16.03 -21.36 -4.80
N ASN A 2 16.13 -21.17 -3.48
CA ASN A 2 16.13 -22.26 -2.51
C ASN A 2 14.69 -22.42 -1.96
N PHE A 3 14.02 -23.53 -2.30
CA PHE A 3 12.60 -23.77 -1.97
C PHE A 3 12.37 -24.36 -0.58
N ARG A 4 13.42 -24.55 0.23
CA ARG A 4 13.32 -25.20 1.54
C ARG A 4 12.54 -24.38 2.58
N ASN A 5 12.46 -23.06 2.43
CA ASN A 5 11.68 -22.15 3.29
C ASN A 5 10.97 -21.11 2.42
N THR A 6 9.80 -21.45 1.88
CA THR A 6 8.99 -20.49 1.09
C THR A 6 8.07 -19.71 2.03
N GLU A 7 8.05 -18.38 1.90
CA GLU A 7 7.17 -17.48 2.66
C GLU A 7 6.31 -16.61 1.72
N GLY A 8 5.26 -15.99 2.26
CA GLY A 8 4.50 -14.95 1.56
C GLY A 8 3.63 -15.47 0.40
N GLN A 9 3.81 -14.91 -0.80
CA GLN A 9 2.99 -15.26 -1.97
C GLN A 9 3.29 -16.69 -2.47
N VAL A 10 4.57 -17.08 -2.50
CA VAL A 10 5.01 -18.38 -3.02
C VAL A 10 4.47 -19.53 -2.16
N ALA A 11 4.50 -19.39 -0.82
CA ALA A 11 3.94 -20.38 0.10
C ALA A 11 2.44 -20.59 -0.10
N ARG A 12 1.69 -19.50 -0.29
CA ARG A 12 0.23 -19.56 -0.55
C ARG A 12 -0.08 -20.23 -1.88
N TRP A 13 0.73 -19.99 -2.91
CA TRP A 13 0.57 -20.64 -4.21
C TRP A 13 0.87 -22.13 -4.11
N ILE A 14 1.94 -22.52 -3.40
CA ILE A 14 2.26 -23.94 -3.15
C ILE A 14 1.11 -24.62 -2.42
N GLN A 15 0.58 -24.02 -1.35
CA GLN A 15 -0.54 -24.60 -0.60
C GLN A 15 -1.75 -24.85 -1.49
N ARG A 16 -2.11 -23.89 -2.35
CA ARG A 16 -3.27 -24.03 -3.24
C ARG A 16 -3.05 -25.02 -4.38
N LEU A 17 -1.83 -25.09 -4.92
CA LEU A 17 -1.51 -26.01 -6.00
C LEU A 17 -1.38 -27.46 -5.50
N ASN A 18 -1.00 -27.66 -4.24
CA ASN A 18 -0.88 -28.99 -3.64
C ASN A 18 -2.23 -29.75 -3.53
N GLU A 19 -3.36 -29.06 -3.70
CA GLU A 19 -4.69 -29.69 -3.80
C GLU A 19 -4.89 -30.46 -5.12
N TYR A 20 -4.03 -30.24 -6.12
CA TYR A 20 -4.16 -30.79 -7.47
C TYR A 20 -2.96 -31.68 -7.82
N TYR A 21 -3.22 -32.73 -8.58
CA TYR A 21 -2.18 -33.48 -9.27
C TYR A 21 -1.93 -32.85 -10.64
N PHE A 22 -0.71 -32.41 -10.91
CA PHE A 22 -0.35 -31.81 -12.19
C PHE A 22 1.03 -32.27 -12.67
N ASP A 23 1.16 -32.36 -13.99
CA ASP A 23 2.40 -32.68 -14.70
C ASP A 23 2.95 -31.39 -15.33
N ILE A 24 4.09 -30.89 -14.84
CA ILE A 24 4.68 -29.66 -15.36
C ILE A 24 5.47 -29.99 -16.63
N ARG A 25 4.93 -29.58 -17.79
CA ARG A 25 5.63 -29.68 -19.07
C ARG A 25 6.17 -28.33 -19.52
N TYR A 26 7.47 -28.28 -19.79
CA TYR A 26 8.07 -27.11 -20.41
C TYR A 26 7.62 -26.97 -21.86
N ARG A 27 7.26 -25.74 -22.25
CA ARG A 27 6.97 -25.36 -23.63
C ARG A 27 7.68 -24.03 -23.93
N LYS A 28 8.34 -23.96 -25.09
CA LYS A 28 9.05 -22.76 -25.54
C LYS A 28 8.04 -21.62 -25.77
N GLY A 29 8.36 -20.38 -25.36
CA GLY A 29 7.40 -19.26 -25.39
C GLY A 29 6.74 -18.99 -26.75
N SER A 30 7.45 -19.21 -27.86
CA SER A 30 6.91 -19.10 -29.22
C SER A 30 5.81 -20.13 -29.55
N SER A 31 5.66 -21.17 -28.72
CA SER A 31 4.62 -22.20 -28.85
C SER A 31 3.42 -21.97 -27.93
N HIS A 32 3.40 -20.87 -27.15
CA HIS A 32 2.29 -20.48 -26.26
C HIS A 32 1.26 -19.58 -26.96
N GLY A 33 0.80 -19.93 -28.17
CA GLY A 33 -0.21 -19.13 -28.89
C GLY A 33 -1.57 -19.04 -28.17
N ASN A 34 -1.88 -20.00 -27.29
CA ASN A 34 -3.13 -20.09 -26.55
C ASN A 34 -3.23 -19.09 -25.37
N ALA A 35 -2.11 -18.61 -24.84
CA ALA A 35 -2.12 -17.65 -23.74
C ALA A 35 -2.62 -16.26 -24.20
N ASP A 36 -2.39 -15.91 -25.47
CA ASP A 36 -2.90 -14.68 -26.09
C ASP A 36 -4.33 -14.85 -26.65
N ALA A 37 -4.70 -16.09 -27.04
CA ALA A 37 -6.00 -16.41 -27.64
C ALA A 37 -7.20 -16.32 -26.68
N LEU A 38 -7.00 -16.36 -25.35
CA LEU A 38 -8.09 -16.19 -24.38
C LEU A 38 -8.63 -14.75 -24.32
N SER A 39 -7.96 -13.78 -24.95
CA SER A 39 -8.49 -12.43 -25.16
C SER A 39 -9.11 -12.21 -26.54
N ARG A 40 -8.93 -13.17 -27.48
CA ARG A 40 -9.33 -13.02 -28.90
C ARG A 40 -9.98 -14.30 -29.40
N ARG A 41 -11.28 -14.45 -29.15
CA ARG A 41 -12.09 -15.43 -29.89
C ARG A 41 -12.09 -15.03 -31.38
N PRO A 42 -11.64 -15.88 -32.32
CA PRO A 42 -11.80 -15.61 -33.74
C PRO A 42 -13.28 -15.58 -34.05
N CYS A 43 -13.76 -14.40 -34.41
CA CYS A 43 -15.16 -14.11 -34.69
C CYS A 43 -15.26 -13.83 -36.20
N PRO A 44 -16.16 -14.47 -36.95
CA PRO A 44 -16.45 -14.04 -38.32
C PRO A 44 -16.87 -12.56 -38.31
N GLU A 45 -16.54 -11.80 -39.37
CA GLU A 45 -16.76 -10.34 -39.42
C GLU A 45 -18.21 -9.91 -39.08
N ASN A 46 -19.20 -10.80 -39.20
CA ASN A 46 -20.61 -10.57 -38.86
C ASN A 46 -21.18 -11.54 -37.81
N CYS A 47 -20.46 -11.81 -36.71
CA CYS A 47 -20.98 -12.67 -35.65
C CYS A 47 -22.18 -12.05 -34.91
N ARG A 48 -23.37 -12.58 -35.17
CA ARG A 48 -24.64 -12.16 -34.53
C ARG A 48 -24.61 -12.15 -33.00
N HIS A 49 -23.80 -13.00 -32.37
CA HIS A 49 -23.65 -13.00 -30.91
C HIS A 49 -22.84 -11.79 -30.44
N CYS A 50 -21.70 -11.49 -31.08
CA CYS A 50 -20.87 -10.33 -30.76
C CYS A 50 -21.64 -9.03 -31.01
N SER A 51 -22.33 -8.89 -32.15
CA SER A 51 -23.14 -7.70 -32.45
C SER A 51 -24.25 -7.47 -31.42
N ARG A 52 -24.87 -8.56 -30.92
CA ARG A 52 -25.93 -8.49 -29.90
C ARG A 52 -25.37 -8.15 -28.51
N VAL A 53 -24.15 -8.60 -28.21
CA VAL A 53 -23.45 -8.26 -26.97
C VAL A 53 -22.99 -6.80 -27.02
N GLU A 54 -22.39 -6.35 -28.11
CA GLU A 54 -22.01 -4.95 -28.36
C GLU A 54 -23.21 -4.02 -28.27
N THR A 55 -24.33 -4.32 -28.95
CA THR A 55 -25.54 -3.49 -28.85
C THR A 55 -26.14 -3.46 -27.43
N LYS A 56 -26.01 -4.53 -26.65
CA LYS A 56 -26.41 -4.56 -25.24
C LYS A 56 -25.49 -3.71 -24.36
N TYR A 57 -24.18 -3.73 -24.63
CA TYR A 57 -23.21 -2.86 -23.96
C TYR A 57 -23.40 -1.39 -24.36
N ASP A 58 -23.59 -1.09 -25.64
CA ASP A 58 -23.84 0.27 -26.14
C ASP A 58 -25.14 0.85 -25.57
N TYR A 59 -26.19 0.04 -25.44
CA TYR A 59 -27.43 0.45 -24.78
C TYR A 59 -27.21 0.74 -23.28
N ALA A 60 -26.44 -0.10 -22.59
CA ALA A 60 -26.09 0.13 -21.18
C ALA A 60 -25.22 1.39 -20.99
N ILE A 61 -24.26 1.64 -21.89
CA ILE A 61 -23.43 2.85 -21.90
C ILE A 61 -24.30 4.09 -22.19
N ARG A 62 -25.25 4.00 -23.14
CA ARG A 62 -26.22 5.07 -23.46
C ARG A 62 -27.15 5.42 -22.30
N GLN A 63 -27.60 4.42 -21.53
CA GLN A 63 -28.40 4.67 -20.32
C GLN A 63 -27.57 5.31 -19.20
N ILE A 64 -26.25 5.08 -19.13
CA ILE A 64 -25.34 5.78 -18.21
C ILE A 64 -25.09 7.23 -18.66
N THR A 65 -25.13 7.52 -19.96
CA THR A 65 -24.88 8.87 -20.51
C THR A 65 -26.09 9.80 -20.49
N THR A 66 -27.24 9.37 -19.95
CA THR A 66 -28.43 10.24 -19.78
C THR A 66 -28.42 10.99 -18.44
N SER A 67 -27.25 11.46 -18.01
CA SER A 67 -27.05 12.43 -16.93
C SER A 67 -25.86 13.31 -17.29
N THR A 68 -26.12 14.45 -17.91
CA THR A 68 -25.13 15.49 -18.26
C THR A 68 -24.67 16.28 -17.04
N ALA A 69 -24.14 15.58 -16.03
CA ALA A 69 -23.40 16.16 -14.93
C ALA A 69 -22.41 15.11 -14.43
N THR A 70 -21.19 15.10 -14.98
CA THR A 70 -20.08 14.42 -14.31
C THR A 70 -19.99 15.01 -12.90
N PRO A 71 -20.08 14.20 -11.83
CA PRO A 71 -19.83 14.69 -10.49
C PRO A 71 -18.49 15.44 -10.48
N PRO A 72 -18.39 16.61 -9.82
CA PRO A 72 -17.12 17.31 -9.73
C PRO A 72 -16.07 16.35 -9.20
N ASP A 73 -14.93 16.25 -9.89
CA ASP A 73 -13.81 15.42 -9.45
C ASP A 73 -13.41 15.86 -8.04
N PRO A 74 -13.52 14.99 -7.01
CA PRO A 74 -13.13 15.35 -5.64
C PRO A 74 -11.67 15.76 -5.52
N TRP A 75 -10.82 15.41 -6.49
CA TRP A 75 -9.40 15.74 -6.55
C TRP A 75 -9.07 16.85 -7.56
N SER A 76 -10.07 17.60 -8.04
CA SER A 76 -9.85 18.78 -8.89
C SER A 76 -9.03 19.85 -8.16
N ASP A 77 -8.27 20.65 -8.92
CA ASP A 77 -7.44 21.72 -8.36
C ASP A 77 -8.30 22.73 -7.58
N GLU A 78 -9.53 23.02 -8.05
CA GLU A 78 -10.45 23.94 -7.36
C GLU A 78 -10.86 23.40 -5.99
N LYS A 79 -11.23 22.11 -5.91
CA LYS A 79 -11.67 21.51 -4.64
C LYS A 79 -10.51 21.35 -3.68
N VAL A 80 -9.33 20.95 -4.17
CA VAL A 80 -8.13 20.84 -3.35
C VAL A 80 -7.68 22.20 -2.83
N ARG A 81 -7.76 23.26 -3.67
CA ARG A 81 -7.47 24.63 -3.24
C ARG A 81 -8.45 25.10 -2.18
N GLU A 82 -9.76 24.85 -2.35
CA GLU A 82 -10.76 25.17 -1.33
C GLU A 82 -10.40 24.54 0.02
N ASP A 83 -10.03 23.27 0.02
CA ASP A 83 -9.68 22.55 1.25
C ASP A 83 -8.34 23.04 1.84
N GLN A 84 -7.38 23.48 1.01
CA GLN A 84 -6.14 24.12 1.48
C GLN A 84 -6.40 25.50 2.09
N MET A 85 -7.32 26.28 1.52
CA MET A 85 -7.73 27.59 2.05
C MET A 85 -8.56 27.46 3.34
N ALA A 86 -9.23 26.32 3.56
CA ALA A 86 -9.89 26.00 4.82
C ALA A 86 -8.91 25.50 5.90
N ASP A 87 -7.70 25.07 5.53
CA ASP A 87 -6.70 24.54 6.46
C ASP A 87 -5.90 25.69 7.11
N PRO A 88 -5.91 25.83 8.46
CA PRO A 88 -5.26 26.95 9.15
C PRO A 88 -3.73 26.91 9.06
N ASP A 89 -3.13 25.74 8.80
CA ASP A 89 -1.68 25.58 8.70
C ASP A 89 -1.16 25.85 7.27
N ILE A 90 -2.02 25.71 6.25
CA ILE A 90 -1.66 25.85 4.83
C ILE A 90 -2.05 27.22 4.29
N LYS A 91 -3.26 27.70 4.63
CA LYS A 91 -3.82 28.97 4.14
C LYS A 91 -2.83 30.14 4.21
N PRO A 92 -2.13 30.40 5.34
CA PRO A 92 -1.23 31.56 5.42
C PRO A 92 -0.12 31.51 4.36
N LEU A 93 0.41 30.32 4.05
CA LEU A 93 1.47 30.17 3.07
C LEU A 93 0.99 30.54 1.67
N ILE A 94 -0.23 30.13 1.30
CA ILE A 94 -0.83 30.44 0.00
C ILE A 94 -1.01 31.95 -0.11
N GLU A 95 -1.61 32.60 0.89
CA GLU A 95 -1.84 34.05 0.90
C GLU A 95 -0.52 34.84 0.79
N PHE A 96 0.54 34.40 1.48
CA PHE A 96 1.86 35.02 1.35
C PHE A 96 2.50 34.79 -0.02
N MET A 97 2.37 33.59 -0.61
CA MET A 97 2.93 33.30 -1.94
C MET A 97 2.17 33.99 -3.09
N GLU A 98 0.87 34.25 -2.91
CA GLU A 98 0.08 35.04 -3.87
C GLU A 98 0.37 36.54 -3.76
N SER A 99 0.68 37.05 -2.56
CA SER A 99 0.98 38.48 -2.34
C SER A 99 2.44 38.87 -2.61
N SER A 100 3.40 37.96 -2.39
CA SER A 100 4.82 38.22 -2.54
C SER A 100 5.59 37.00 -3.04
N SER A 101 6.49 37.22 -4.00
CA SER A 101 7.39 36.18 -4.49
C SER A 101 8.52 35.82 -3.50
N ASN A 102 8.80 36.70 -2.54
CA ASN A 102 9.92 36.54 -1.61
C ASN A 102 9.50 35.80 -0.34
N LYS A 103 10.44 35.05 0.23
CA LYS A 103 10.25 34.37 1.51
C LYS A 103 9.92 35.37 2.62
N PRO A 104 8.79 35.21 3.34
CA PRO A 104 8.43 36.06 4.46
C PRO A 104 9.47 36.01 5.59
N SER A 105 9.54 37.09 6.35
CA SER A 105 10.41 37.20 7.52
C SER A 105 9.98 36.19 8.60
N TRP A 106 10.91 35.80 9.47
CA TRP A 106 10.56 34.97 10.63
C TRP A 106 9.53 35.64 11.53
N GLN A 107 9.55 36.98 11.65
CA GLN A 107 8.60 37.72 12.48
C GLN A 107 7.17 37.48 12.03
N ASP A 108 6.93 37.43 10.71
CA ASP A 108 5.61 37.18 10.11
C ASP A 108 5.08 35.79 10.47
N PHE A 109 5.95 34.78 10.63
CA PHE A 109 5.56 33.39 10.87
C PHE A 109 5.71 32.95 12.34
N SER A 110 6.32 33.77 13.19
CA SER A 110 6.66 33.42 14.58
C SER A 110 5.44 33.10 15.46
N ALA A 111 4.27 33.68 15.17
CA ALA A 111 3.04 33.46 15.91
C ALA A 111 2.24 32.22 15.45
N TYR A 112 2.53 31.68 14.27
CA TYR A 112 1.78 30.56 13.70
C TYR A 112 2.12 29.21 14.34
N SER A 113 1.33 28.19 13.98
CA SER A 113 1.46 26.83 14.49
C SER A 113 2.84 26.22 14.15
N PRO A 114 3.28 25.18 14.89
CA PRO A 114 4.50 24.44 14.56
C PRO A 114 4.48 23.86 13.13
N THR A 115 3.32 23.40 12.66
CA THR A 115 3.15 22.88 11.30
C THR A 115 3.36 23.96 10.25
N THR A 116 2.77 25.14 10.45
CA THR A 116 2.95 26.29 9.55
C THR A 116 4.42 26.69 9.48
N LYS A 117 5.10 26.75 10.62
CA LYS A 117 6.54 27.05 10.73
C LYS A 117 7.40 25.99 10.01
N GLN A 118 7.01 24.73 10.08
CA GLN A 118 7.68 23.65 9.34
C GLN A 118 7.57 23.85 7.83
N TYR A 119 6.40 24.26 7.32
CA TYR A 119 6.24 24.60 5.92
C TYR A 119 7.04 25.86 5.54
N TRP A 120 7.06 26.89 6.38
CA TRP A 120 7.90 28.08 6.19
C TRP A 120 9.39 27.73 6.11
N ALA A 121 9.87 26.76 6.90
CA ALA A 121 11.24 26.28 6.79
C ALA A 121 11.53 25.65 5.41
N LEU A 122 10.50 25.04 4.79
CA LEU A 122 10.54 24.42 3.47
C LEU A 122 10.22 25.39 2.31
N TRP A 123 10.06 26.70 2.56
CA TRP A 123 9.56 27.70 1.60
C TRP A 123 10.15 27.60 0.19
N ASN A 124 11.47 27.46 0.08
CA ASN A 124 12.16 27.41 -1.23
C ASN A 124 11.78 26.19 -2.09
N SER A 125 11.21 25.16 -1.45
CA SER A 125 10.69 23.97 -2.12
C SER A 125 9.18 24.01 -2.34
N LEU A 126 8.47 25.04 -1.87
CA LEU A 126 7.04 25.20 -2.05
C LEU A 126 6.74 25.98 -3.32
N HIS A 127 5.71 25.56 -4.05
CA HIS A 127 5.29 26.16 -5.31
C HIS A 127 3.77 26.11 -5.44
N LEU A 128 3.18 27.24 -5.83
CA LEU A 128 1.77 27.29 -6.24
C LEU A 128 1.64 26.83 -7.69
N ARG A 129 0.67 25.95 -7.94
CA ARG A 129 0.29 25.48 -9.28
C ARG A 129 -1.23 25.52 -9.37
N ASN A 130 -1.78 26.32 -10.28
CA ASN A 130 -3.23 26.54 -10.37
C ASN A 130 -3.87 26.96 -9.03
N GLY A 131 -3.13 27.70 -8.20
CA GLY A 131 -3.57 28.11 -6.85
C GLY A 131 -3.47 27.02 -5.78
N VAL A 132 -3.03 25.81 -6.12
CA VAL A 132 -2.80 24.71 -5.18
C VAL A 132 -1.33 24.67 -4.75
N LEU A 133 -1.09 24.50 -3.45
CA LEU A 133 0.25 24.41 -2.88
C LEU A 133 0.84 23.01 -3.05
N TYR A 134 1.99 22.95 -3.72
CA TYR A 134 2.81 21.76 -3.87
C TYR A 134 4.20 21.97 -3.26
N ARG A 135 4.83 20.86 -2.88
CA ARG A 135 6.25 20.79 -2.54
C ARG A 135 7.00 20.08 -3.66
N LYS A 136 8.07 20.70 -4.15
CA LYS A 136 9.07 20.05 -5.00
C LYS A 136 10.02 19.26 -4.10
N PHE A 137 9.99 17.94 -4.22
CA PHE A 137 10.98 17.07 -3.59
C PHE A 137 12.05 16.71 -4.61
N GLU A 138 13.31 16.98 -4.28
CA GLU A 138 14.46 16.60 -5.10
C GLU A 138 15.18 15.42 -4.43
N SER A 139 15.63 14.47 -5.24
CA SER A 139 16.46 13.35 -4.78
C SER A 139 17.82 13.86 -4.30
N GLU A 140 18.48 13.13 -3.41
CA GLU A 140 19.83 13.48 -2.92
C GLU A 140 20.84 13.64 -4.06
N ASP A 141 20.72 12.82 -5.11
CA ASP A 141 21.55 12.93 -6.32
C ASP A 141 21.23 14.14 -7.22
N GLY A 142 20.16 14.90 -6.94
CA GLY A 142 19.65 16.00 -7.76
C GLY A 142 19.08 15.59 -9.12
N LYS A 143 19.16 14.32 -9.50
CA LYS A 143 18.80 13.82 -10.84
C LYS A 143 17.30 13.71 -11.09
N THR A 144 16.52 13.53 -10.03
CA THR A 144 15.07 13.37 -10.14
C THR A 144 14.37 14.27 -9.13
N PHE A 145 13.20 14.75 -9.54
CA PHE A 145 12.31 15.48 -8.65
C PHE A 145 10.90 14.93 -8.80
N ARG A 146 10.08 15.17 -7.79
CA ARG A 146 8.65 14.86 -7.81
C ARG A 146 7.87 15.96 -7.11
N TRP A 147 6.65 16.17 -7.60
CA TRP A 147 5.70 17.06 -6.97
C TRP A 147 4.92 16.30 -5.90
N GLN A 148 4.94 16.83 -4.67
CA GLN A 148 4.14 16.33 -3.56
C GLN A 148 3.06 17.36 -3.26
N LEU A 149 1.79 16.95 -3.31
CA LEU A 149 0.69 17.81 -2.88
C LEU A 149 0.82 18.08 -1.37
N VAL A 150 0.75 19.35 -0.97
CA VAL A 150 0.64 19.69 0.46
C VAL A 150 -0.79 19.39 0.90
N LEU A 151 -0.97 18.27 1.58
CA LEU A 151 -2.30 17.71 1.82
C LEU A 151 -2.98 18.40 3.01
N PRO A 152 -4.21 18.95 2.85
CA PRO A 152 -5.02 19.45 3.96
C PRO A 152 -5.31 18.36 4.99
N GLN A 153 -5.39 18.74 6.27
CA GLN A 153 -5.65 17.80 7.35
C GLN A 153 -6.95 17.00 7.16
N SER A 154 -7.98 17.65 6.62
CA SER A 154 -9.29 17.04 6.34
C SER A 154 -9.24 15.85 5.38
N ARG A 155 -8.24 15.80 4.48
CA ARG A 155 -8.09 14.75 3.47
C ARG A 155 -7.17 13.60 3.88
N ILE A 156 -6.43 13.74 4.98
CA ILE A 156 -5.49 12.70 5.46
C ILE A 156 -6.19 11.34 5.63
N PRO A 157 -7.38 11.22 6.27
CA PRO A 157 -8.01 9.92 6.48
C PRO A 157 -8.37 9.22 5.17
N GLU A 158 -8.85 9.96 4.17
CA GLU A 158 -9.20 9.42 2.85
C GLU A 158 -7.97 8.85 2.14
N VAL A 159 -6.87 9.62 2.11
CA VAL A 159 -5.62 9.20 1.47
C VAL A 159 -5.01 8.00 2.17
N LEU A 160 -5.00 7.98 3.51
CA LEU A 160 -4.47 6.85 4.27
C LEU A 160 -5.32 5.59 4.08
N LYS A 161 -6.66 5.74 4.03
CA LYS A 161 -7.56 4.63 3.71
C LYS A 161 -7.25 4.03 2.35
N GLU A 162 -7.06 4.85 1.33
CA GLU A 162 -6.77 4.38 -0.02
C GLU A 162 -5.37 3.76 -0.14
N LEU A 163 -4.34 4.39 0.42
CA LEU A 163 -2.96 3.90 0.28
C LEU A 163 -2.66 2.66 1.15
N HIS A 164 -3.36 2.50 2.28
CA HIS A 164 -3.17 1.38 3.20
C HIS A 164 -4.21 0.27 3.01
N GLY A 165 -5.50 0.63 2.96
CA GLY A 165 -6.61 -0.32 3.07
C GLY A 165 -7.21 -0.78 1.74
N SER A 166 -6.90 -0.12 0.61
CA SER A 166 -7.39 -0.56 -0.69
C SER A 166 -6.79 -1.93 -1.10
N PRO A 167 -7.39 -2.64 -2.07
CA PRO A 167 -6.83 -3.89 -2.59
C PRO A 167 -5.38 -3.74 -3.08
N THR A 168 -5.01 -2.57 -3.62
CA THR A 168 -3.63 -2.25 -4.06
C THR A 168 -2.75 -1.77 -2.89
N GLY A 169 -3.37 -1.22 -1.84
CA GLY A 169 -2.79 -0.84 -0.55
C GLY A 169 -2.33 -2.03 0.30
N GLY A 170 -3.03 -3.17 0.20
CA GLY A 170 -2.57 -4.47 0.71
C GLY A 170 -2.27 -4.53 2.22
N HIS A 171 -2.72 -3.53 3.00
CA HIS A 171 -2.42 -3.40 4.43
C HIS A 171 -0.92 -3.41 4.74
N PHE A 172 -0.13 -2.71 3.91
CA PHE A 172 1.31 -2.64 4.14
C PHE A 172 1.67 -2.03 5.50
N GLY A 173 2.76 -2.51 6.08
CA GLY A 173 3.33 -1.95 7.30
C GLY A 173 3.81 -0.51 7.09
N VAL A 174 4.01 0.19 8.21
CA VAL A 174 4.33 1.63 8.31
C VAL A 174 5.33 2.11 7.25
N MET A 175 6.49 1.46 7.12
CA MET A 175 7.55 1.89 6.21
C MET A 175 7.13 1.93 4.74
N LYS A 176 6.42 0.89 4.28
CA LYS A 176 5.94 0.81 2.89
C LYS A 176 4.82 1.81 2.63
N THR A 177 3.90 1.98 3.58
CA THR A 177 2.83 3.00 3.49
C THR A 177 3.43 4.40 3.45
N LEU A 178 4.40 4.69 4.33
CA LEU A 178 5.10 5.97 4.37
C LEU A 178 5.84 6.26 3.06
N HIS A 179 6.47 5.24 2.46
CA HIS A 179 7.12 5.39 1.16
C HIS A 179 6.13 5.83 0.08
N ARG A 180 5.01 5.13 -0.06
CA ARG A 180 3.95 5.46 -1.04
C ARG A 180 3.35 6.85 -0.82
N VAL A 181 3.08 7.20 0.43
CA VAL A 181 2.59 8.54 0.78
C VAL A 181 3.58 9.61 0.29
N ARG A 182 4.87 9.43 0.58
CA ARG A 182 5.94 10.36 0.17
C ARG A 182 6.19 10.39 -1.33
N GLU A 183 5.60 9.51 -2.13
CA GLU A 183 5.65 9.65 -3.59
C GLU A 183 4.79 10.80 -4.10
N ARG A 184 3.71 11.13 -3.40
CA ARG A 184 2.65 12.02 -3.92
C ARG A 184 2.20 13.12 -2.97
N PHE A 185 2.42 12.97 -1.66
CA PHE A 185 1.86 13.84 -0.63
C PHE A 185 2.91 14.26 0.40
N CYS A 186 2.68 15.42 1.01
CA CYS A 186 3.45 15.95 2.13
C CYS A 186 2.51 16.66 3.11
N TRP A 187 2.69 16.46 4.42
CA TRP A 187 2.05 17.27 5.47
C TRP A 187 2.91 17.23 6.74
N GLY A 188 2.61 18.05 7.75
CA GLY A 188 3.50 18.24 8.91
C GLY A 188 3.88 16.94 9.64
N LYS A 189 2.92 16.04 9.88
CA LYS A 189 3.08 14.86 10.74
C LYS A 189 2.92 13.52 10.01
N VAL A 190 3.33 13.43 8.74
CA VAL A 190 3.17 12.23 7.89
C VAL A 190 3.50 10.93 8.61
N ARG A 191 4.66 10.88 9.26
CA ARG A 191 5.11 9.65 9.91
C ARG A 191 4.20 9.23 11.07
N ALA A 192 3.87 10.17 11.95
CA ALA A 192 3.06 9.90 13.13
C ALA A 192 1.64 9.45 12.72
N ASP A 193 1.05 10.11 11.72
CA ASP A 193 -0.30 9.76 11.26
C ASP A 193 -0.32 8.38 10.58
N VAL A 194 0.70 8.05 9.78
CA VAL A 194 0.83 6.72 9.17
C VAL A 194 1.05 5.63 10.23
N GLU A 195 1.88 5.89 11.23
CA GLU A 195 2.12 4.97 12.36
C GLU A 195 0.83 4.70 13.14
N GLN A 196 0.12 5.76 13.50
CA GLN A 196 -1.14 5.68 14.21
C GLN A 196 -2.19 4.94 13.39
N TRP A 197 -2.33 5.25 12.10
CA TRP A 197 -3.27 4.59 11.19
C TRP A 197 -3.01 3.09 11.07
N CYS A 198 -1.74 2.69 10.87
CA CYS A 198 -1.38 1.27 10.79
C CYS A 198 -1.61 0.55 12.13
N LYS A 199 -1.48 1.25 13.26
CA LYS A 199 -1.71 0.70 14.60
C LYS A 199 -3.20 0.52 14.91
N SER A 200 -4.05 1.44 14.46
CA SER A 200 -5.51 1.40 14.67
C SER A 200 -6.27 0.59 13.61
N CYS A 201 -5.58 -0.06 12.68
CA CYS A 201 -6.21 -0.80 11.61
C CYS A 201 -6.62 -2.22 12.06
N ASP A 202 -7.92 -2.47 12.14
CA ASP A 202 -8.49 -3.75 12.59
C ASP A 202 -8.00 -4.95 11.75
N ALA A 203 -7.97 -4.80 10.42
CA ALA A 203 -7.51 -5.84 9.52
C ALA A 203 -6.01 -6.18 9.68
N CYS A 204 -5.19 -5.22 10.14
CA CYS A 204 -3.80 -5.45 10.49
C CYS A 204 -3.68 -6.11 11.86
N SER A 205 -4.44 -5.63 12.84
CA SER A 205 -4.46 -6.15 14.20
C SER A 205 -4.93 -7.60 14.24
N ALA A 206 -5.96 -7.97 13.48
CA ALA A 206 -6.45 -9.35 13.38
C ALA A 206 -5.41 -10.33 12.78
N ARG A 207 -4.49 -9.84 11.93
CA ARG A 207 -3.40 -10.66 11.35
C ARG A 207 -2.20 -10.81 12.27
N LYS A 208 -1.97 -9.83 13.14
CA LYS A 208 -0.95 -9.94 14.18
C LYS A 208 -1.50 -10.86 15.26
N GLY A 209 -1.25 -12.15 15.09
CA GLY A 209 -1.52 -13.14 16.13
C GLY A 209 -0.89 -12.73 17.47
N PRO A 210 -1.32 -13.33 18.60
CA PRO A 210 -0.78 -13.01 19.91
C PRO A 210 0.74 -13.06 19.87
N LYS A 211 1.39 -12.07 20.49
CA LYS A 211 2.86 -12.07 20.63
C LYS A 211 3.23 -13.39 21.30
N ILE A 212 3.86 -14.29 20.56
CA ILE A 212 4.45 -15.49 21.15
C ILE A 212 5.57 -14.97 22.05
N CYS A 213 5.34 -14.91 23.36
CA CYS A 213 6.41 -14.70 24.32
C CYS A 213 7.40 -15.84 24.09
N SER A 214 8.59 -15.52 23.59
CA SER A 214 9.66 -16.49 23.42
C SER A 214 10.09 -16.98 24.81
N ARG A 215 9.49 -18.10 25.22
CA ARG A 215 9.89 -19.04 26.29
C ARG A 215 10.06 -18.41 27.68
N GLY A 216 9.08 -18.65 28.55
CA GLY A 216 9.43 -18.91 29.95
C GLY A 216 10.43 -20.06 29.98
N SER A 217 11.47 -19.94 30.82
CA SER A 217 12.47 -20.99 31.00
C SER A 217 11.75 -22.31 31.28
N CYS A 218 11.93 -23.31 30.41
CA CYS A 218 11.48 -24.66 30.70
C CYS A 218 12.35 -25.17 31.85
N ILE A 219 11.89 -25.00 33.09
CA ILE A 219 12.49 -25.67 34.24
C ILE A 219 12.10 -27.14 34.09
N ALA A 220 13.06 -27.99 33.76
CA ALA A 220 12.88 -29.43 33.82
C ALA A 220 12.74 -29.83 35.29
N THR A 221 11.51 -30.00 35.76
CA THR A 221 11.27 -30.68 37.03
C THR A 221 11.56 -32.16 36.80
N MET A 222 12.67 -32.66 37.33
CA MET A 222 12.89 -34.09 37.44
C MET A 222 11.82 -34.65 38.38
N LEU A 223 10.86 -35.38 37.83
CA LEU A 223 10.03 -36.27 38.63
C LEU A 223 10.91 -37.47 39.00
N GLU A 224 11.31 -37.54 40.27
CA GLU A 224 11.89 -38.75 40.83
C GLU A 224 10.91 -39.90 40.58
N HIS A 225 11.32 -40.83 39.72
CA HIS A 225 10.56 -42.06 39.50
C HIS A 225 10.82 -43.01 40.68
N PRO A 226 9.78 -43.56 41.32
CA PRO A 226 9.96 -44.62 42.28
C PRO A 226 10.46 -45.87 41.56
N SER A 227 11.59 -46.37 42.05
CA SER A 227 12.18 -47.64 41.69
C SER A 227 11.22 -48.79 41.99
N ASN A 228 10.50 -49.28 40.98
CA ASN A 228 10.21 -50.72 40.77
C ASN A 228 9.27 -50.95 39.58
N ALA A 229 9.84 -51.18 38.41
CA ALA A 229 9.19 -52.00 37.38
C ALA A 229 10.27 -52.64 36.50
N ARG A 230 10.59 -53.91 36.79
CA ARG A 230 11.33 -54.77 35.87
C ARG A 230 10.46 -55.02 34.63
N PHE A 231 10.87 -54.54 33.47
CA PHE A 231 10.43 -55.09 32.20
C PHE A 231 11.66 -55.56 31.41
N ARG A 232 11.74 -56.88 31.21
CA ARG A 232 12.65 -57.52 30.25
C ARG A 232 12.18 -57.20 28.83
N TYR A 233 13.08 -56.72 27.99
CA TYR A 233 12.93 -56.83 26.53
C TYR A 233 13.87 -57.91 26.01
N PRO A 234 13.40 -58.83 25.14
CA PRO A 234 14.27 -59.72 24.38
C PRO A 234 14.94 -58.91 23.26
N GLY A 235 16.26 -59.06 23.17
CA GLY A 235 17.10 -58.24 22.30
C GLY A 235 17.08 -58.65 20.83
N THR A 236 17.65 -57.76 20.01
CA THR A 236 18.45 -58.12 18.84
C THR A 236 19.40 -56.97 18.51
N SER A 237 20.69 -57.31 18.58
CA SER A 237 21.92 -56.74 18.02
C SER A 237 21.91 -55.35 17.37
N ALA A 238 22.75 -54.49 17.93
CA ALA A 238 23.39 -53.35 17.28
C ALA A 238 24.25 -53.77 16.09
N LYS A 239 24.33 -52.92 15.05
CA LYS A 239 25.58 -52.59 14.35
C LYS A 239 25.53 -51.11 13.91
N ASP A 240 26.64 -50.47 14.22
CA ASP A 240 26.96 -49.04 14.21
C ASP A 240 27.00 -48.40 12.82
N CYS A 241 26.72 -47.09 12.76
CA CYS A 241 27.39 -46.15 11.86
C CYS A 241 27.45 -44.76 12.53
N VAL A 242 28.66 -44.35 12.85
CA VAL A 242 29.08 -43.06 13.43
C VAL A 242 29.80 -42.30 12.32
N TRP A 243 29.25 -41.11 12.04
CA TRP A 243 29.75 -39.89 11.41
C TRP A 243 30.61 -39.95 10.15
#